data_AF-A0A7J3CB96-F1
#
_entry.id   AF-A0A7J3CB96-F1
#
_cell.length_a   1.000
_cell.length_b   1.000
_cell.length_c   1.000
_cell.angle_alpha   90.00
_cell.angle_beta   90.00
_cell.angle_gamma   90.00
#
_symmetry.space_group_name_H-M   'P 1'
#
loop_
_entity.id
_entity.type
_entity.pdbx_description
1 polymer ?
#
loop_
_entity_poly.entity_id
_entity_poly.type
_entity_poly.pdbx_seq_one_letter_code
_entity_poly.pdbx_strand_id
1 'polypeptide(L)'
;MAFYCLTCHRTFKNRVDDMKERRCIFCSSPRIAPMKAYEIESIEKMSPETLRKVRTSYHLLRMYENNALLVLAAHGIGPESASRILEVPIKNENELLERILANEVEFAKNRRFWS
;
A
#
# COMPACT_ATOMS: atom_id res chain seq x y z
N MET A 1 7.80 -6.15 3.02
CA MET A 1 7.17 -5.06 2.24
C MET A 1 8.16 -3.90 2.12
N ALA A 2 7.91 -2.92 1.26
CA ALA A 2 8.72 -1.71 1.17
C ALA A 2 7.97 -0.50 1.73
N PHE A 3 8.73 0.45 2.24
CA PHE A 3 8.20 1.68 2.81
C PHE A 3 8.98 2.87 2.28
N TYR A 4 8.25 3.94 1.97
CA TYR A 4 8.81 5.22 1.58
C TYR A 4 8.51 6.27 2.65
N CYS A 5 9.51 7.01 3.10
CA CYS A 5 9.31 8.09 4.06
C CYS A 5 9.04 9.43 3.35
N LEU A 6 7.91 10.06 3.64
CA LEU A 6 7.55 11.40 3.14
C LEU A 6 8.32 12.55 3.80
N THR A 7 9.18 12.26 4.78
CA THR A 7 9.97 13.28 5.50
C THR A 7 11.42 13.27 5.04
N CYS A 8 12.11 12.12 5.14
CA CYS A 8 13.52 12.01 4.75
C CYS A 8 13.71 11.46 3.33
N HIS A 9 12.63 11.16 2.59
CA HIS A 9 12.65 10.68 1.21
C HIS A 9 13.42 9.37 0.99
N ARG A 10 13.70 8.61 2.06
CA ARG A 10 14.37 7.32 2.00
C ARG A 10 13.38 6.18 1.89
N THR A 11 13.76 5.16 1.14
CA THR A 11 13.07 3.88 1.05
C THR A 11 13.76 2.86 1.95
N PHE A 12 12.99 1.95 2.52
CA PHE A 12 13.51 0.80 3.26
C PHE A 12 12.59 -0.40 3.11
N LYS A 13 13.15 -1.59 3.26
CA LYS A 13 12.41 -2.85 3.29
C LYS A 13 12.38 -3.34 4.74
N ASN A 14 11.21 -3.79 5.18
CA ASN A 14 11.09 -4.45 6.47
C ASN A 14 9.94 -5.46 6.46
N ARG A 15 9.96 -6.43 7.38
CA ARG A 15 8.79 -7.26 7.64
C ARG A 15 7.78 -6.43 8.44
N VAL A 16 6.49 -6.64 8.17
CA VAL A 16 5.42 -5.91 8.87
C VAL A 16 5.38 -6.29 10.35
N ASP A 17 5.69 -7.55 10.65
CA ASP A 17 5.74 -8.11 12.00
C ASP A 17 6.86 -7.47 12.85
N ASP A 18 8.05 -7.31 12.27
CA ASP A 18 9.21 -6.71 12.94
C ASP A 18 8.99 -5.22 13.29
N MET A 19 8.04 -4.55 12.64
CA MET A 19 7.75 -3.13 12.83
C MET A 19 6.75 -2.90 13.96
N LYS A 20 7.23 -2.93 15.20
CA LYS A 20 6.42 -2.59 16.39
C LYS A 20 5.71 -1.24 16.27
N GLU A 21 6.42 -0.23 15.75
CA GLU A 21 5.86 1.07 15.43
C GLU A 21 5.92 1.34 13.92
N ARG A 22 4.85 1.93 13.37
CA ARG A 22 4.77 2.33 11.96
C ARG A 22 5.54 3.63 11.70
N ARG A 23 6.86 3.58 11.89
CA ARG A 23 7.78 4.71 11.75
C ARG A 23 8.92 4.41 10.79
N CYS A 24 9.54 5.47 10.27
CA CYS A 24 10.75 5.36 9.46
C CYS A 24 11.95 4.93 10.32
N ILE A 25 12.71 3.93 9.87
CA ILE A 25 13.92 3.45 10.57
C ILE A 25 15.09 4.46 10.56
N PHE A 26 15.04 5.49 9.71
CA PHE A 26 16.13 6.47 9.57
C PHE A 26 15.88 7.77 10.32
N CYS A 27 14.64 8.28 10.32
CA CYS A 27 14.30 9.58 10.91
C CYS A 27 13.16 9.51 11.95
N SER A 28 12.65 8.32 12.26
CA SER A 28 11.58 8.08 13.23
C SER A 28 10.25 8.79 12.95
N SER A 29 10.10 9.39 11.77
CA SER A 29 8.87 10.03 11.33
C SER A 29 7.76 8.99 11.13
N PRO A 30 6.52 9.26 11.58
CA PRO A 30 5.37 8.39 11.34
C PRO A 30 4.82 8.51 9.91
N ARG A 31 5.37 9.43 9.09
CA ARG A 31 4.94 9.66 7.71
C ARG A 31 5.59 8.66 6.75
N ILE A 32 5.20 7.40 6.88
CA ILE A 32 5.63 6.30 6.02
C ILE A 32 4.49 5.84 5.12
N ALA A 33 4.81 5.59 3.85
CA ALA A 33 3.89 5.05 2.86
C ALA A 33 4.29 3.60 2.54
N PRO A 34 3.40 2.62 2.77
CA PRO A 34 3.64 1.25 2.33
C PRO A 34 3.50 1.17 0.81
N MET A 35 4.35 0.36 0.19
CA MET A 35 4.39 0.16 -1.26
C MET A 35 4.95 -1.20 -1.63
N LYS A 36 4.76 -1.62 -2.87
CA LYS A 36 5.33 -2.87 -3.38
C LYS A 36 6.81 -2.70 -3.68
N ALA A 37 7.58 -3.78 -3.51
CA ALA A 37 9.03 -3.72 -3.62
C ALA A 37 9.51 -3.34 -5.03
N TYR A 38 8.75 -3.73 -6.07
CA TYR A 38 9.06 -3.38 -7.46
C TYR A 38 8.70 -1.92 -7.82
N GLU A 39 7.86 -1.24 -7.01
CA GLU A 39 7.54 0.17 -7.23
C GLU A 39 8.66 1.10 -6.75
N ILE A 40 9.65 0.59 -5.99
CA ILE A 40 10.76 1.38 -5.45
C ILE A 40 11.56 2.02 -6.60
N GLU A 41 11.84 1.26 -7.65
CA GLU A 41 12.61 1.74 -8.82
C GLU A 41 11.87 2.85 -9.57
N SER A 42 10.53 2.87 -9.49
CA SER A 42 9.70 3.92 -10.10
C SER A 42 9.73 5.24 -9.31
N ILE A 43 10.08 5.22 -8.02
CA ILE A 43 10.15 6.42 -7.18
C ILE A 43 11.34 7.31 -7.54
N GLU A 44 12.42 6.76 -8.08
CA GLU A 44 13.59 7.54 -8.50
C GLU A 44 13.23 8.58 -9.59
N LYS A 45 12.15 8.34 -10.34
CA LYS A 45 11.62 9.23 -11.38
C LYS A 45 10.47 10.14 -10.90
N MET A 46 10.27 10.25 -9.59
CA MET A 46 9.27 11.02 -8.82
C MET A 46 8.29 11.91 -9.64
N SER A 47 7.42 11.28 -10.43
CA SER A 47 6.38 12.00 -11.17
C SER A 47 5.31 12.52 -10.21
N PRO A 48 4.57 13.60 -10.56
CA PRO A 48 3.47 14.11 -9.73
C PRO A 48 2.44 13.03 -9.38
N GLU A 49 2.19 12.11 -10.31
CA GLU A 49 1.28 10.98 -10.13
C GLU A 49 1.81 9.96 -9.12
N THR A 50 3.11 9.65 -9.18
CA THR A 50 3.76 8.75 -8.22
C THR A 50 3.69 9.33 -6.80
N LEU A 51 3.92 10.64 -6.66
CA LEU A 51 3.82 11.33 -5.39
C LEU A 51 2.38 11.28 -4.83
N ARG A 52 1.37 11.40 -5.70
CA ARG A 52 -0.04 11.24 -5.31
C ARG A 52 -0.31 9.82 -4.79
N LYS A 53 0.13 8.78 -5.50
CA LYS A 53 -0.01 7.37 -5.08
C LYS A 53 0.63 7.13 -3.71
N VAL A 54 1.86 7.60 -3.52
CA VAL A 54 2.60 7.48 -2.25
C VAL A 54 1.86 8.19 -1.10
N ARG A 55 1.33 9.39 -1.33
CA ARG A 55 0.54 10.11 -0.32
C ARG A 55 -0.72 9.34 0.04
N THR A 56 -1.46 8.84 -0.95
CA THR A 56 -2.66 8.02 -0.71
C THR A 56 -2.32 6.78 0.12
N SER A 57 -1.27 6.03 -0.22
CA SER A 57 -0.83 4.87 0.58
C SER A 57 -0.52 5.24 2.03
N TYR A 58 0.14 6.38 2.28
CA TYR A 58 0.37 6.89 3.63
C TYR A 58 -0.95 7.17 4.36
N HIS A 59 -1.90 7.85 3.72
CA HIS A 59 -3.19 8.15 4.33
C HIS A 59 -3.95 6.86 4.68
N LEU A 60 -3.95 5.87 3.79
CA LEU A 60 -4.56 4.57 4.05
C LEU A 60 -3.92 3.87 5.25
N LEU A 61 -2.59 3.85 5.33
CA LEU A 61 -1.90 3.28 6.49
C LEU A 61 -2.27 3.99 7.80
N ARG A 62 -2.41 5.32 7.77
CA ARG A 62 -2.78 6.10 8.96
C ARG A 62 -4.22 5.91 9.41
N MET A 63 -5.13 5.61 8.48
CA MET A 63 -6.55 5.45 8.76
C MET A 63 -6.93 4.01 9.12
N TYR A 64 -6.39 3.04 8.39
CA TYR A 64 -6.81 1.63 8.47
C TYR A 64 -5.73 0.68 9.01
N GLU A 65 -4.55 1.22 9.35
CA GLU A 65 -3.45 0.47 10.00
C GLU A 65 -3.11 -0.85 9.30
N ASN A 66 -3.26 -1.98 9.98
CA ASN A 66 -2.90 -3.32 9.48
C ASN A 66 -3.75 -3.72 8.27
N ASN A 67 -5.01 -3.30 8.20
CA ASN A 67 -5.88 -3.62 7.07
C ASN A 67 -5.37 -2.97 5.78
N ALA A 68 -4.83 -1.74 5.87
CA ALA A 68 -4.19 -1.11 4.71
C ALA A 68 -2.95 -1.85 4.24
N LEU A 69 -2.13 -2.36 5.16
CA LEU A 69 -0.94 -3.15 4.80
C LEU A 69 -1.34 -4.43 4.07
N LEU A 70 -2.40 -5.09 4.52
CA LEU A 70 -2.91 -6.32 3.90
C LEU A 70 -3.43 -6.06 2.48
N VAL A 71 -4.29 -5.04 2.32
CA VAL A 71 -4.89 -4.69 1.03
C VAL A 71 -3.83 -4.21 0.03
N LEU A 72 -2.85 -3.39 0.46
CA LEU A 72 -1.78 -2.89 -0.41
C LEU A 72 -0.74 -3.94 -0.77
N ALA A 73 -0.63 -5.01 0.03
CA ALA A 73 0.24 -6.14 -0.29
C ALA A 73 -0.34 -7.03 -1.41
N ALA A 74 -1.67 -7.03 -1.61
CA ALA A 74 -2.36 -7.83 -2.61
C ALA A 74 -1.94 -7.51 -4.05
N HIS A 75 -1.96 -8.50 -4.94
CA HIS A 75 -1.54 -8.36 -6.32
C HIS A 75 -2.54 -7.53 -7.13
N GLY A 76 -2.06 -6.66 -8.02
CA GLY A 76 -2.93 -5.83 -8.86
C GLY A 76 -3.74 -4.74 -8.13
N ILE A 77 -3.72 -4.71 -6.80
CA ILE A 77 -4.35 -3.64 -6.01
C ILE A 77 -3.35 -2.49 -5.83
N GLY A 78 -3.73 -1.29 -6.28
CA GLY A 78 -3.01 -0.04 -6.06
C GLY A 78 -3.66 0.83 -4.99
N PRO A 79 -3.12 2.02 -4.69
CA PRO A 79 -3.63 2.88 -3.61
C PRO A 79 -5.08 3.34 -3.82
N GLU A 80 -5.49 3.57 -5.08
CA GLU A 80 -6.88 3.97 -5.38
C GLU A 80 -7.87 2.81 -5.18
N SER A 81 -7.54 1.61 -5.68
CA SER A 81 -8.35 0.41 -5.46
C SER A 81 -8.40 0.06 -3.96
N ALA A 82 -7.29 0.20 -3.26
CA ALA A 82 -7.21 -0.04 -1.82
C ALA A 82 -8.12 0.91 -1.03
N SER A 83 -8.20 2.19 -1.41
CA SER A 83 -9.16 3.14 -0.83
C SER A 83 -10.59 2.60 -0.93
N ARG A 84 -11.01 2.18 -2.12
CA ARG A 84 -12.37 1.69 -2.35
C ARG A 84 -12.70 0.44 -1.53
N ILE A 85 -11.74 -0.48 -1.39
CA ILE A 85 -11.92 -1.70 -0.60
C ILE A 85 -12.09 -1.38 0.88
N LEU A 86 -11.32 -0.41 1.39
CA LEU A 86 -11.28 -0.04 2.80
C LEU A 86 -12.38 0.96 3.20
N GLU A 87 -12.90 1.76 2.27
CA GLU A 87 -14.01 2.70 2.51
C GLU A 87 -15.31 1.99 2.89
N VAL A 88 -15.52 0.77 2.38
CA VAL A 88 -16.70 -0.01 2.72
C VAL A 88 -16.49 -0.70 4.07
N PRO A 89 -17.38 -0.49 5.07
CA PRO A 89 -17.27 -1.13 6.37
C PRO A 89 -17.08 -2.65 6.27
N ILE A 90 -16.16 -3.17 7.06
CA ILE A 90 -15.79 -4.58 7.12
C ILE A 90 -16.25 -5.11 8.47
N LYS A 91 -16.98 -6.22 8.48
CA LYS A 91 -17.45 -6.84 9.73
C LYS A 91 -16.35 -7.64 10.39
N ASN A 92 -15.67 -8.47 9.60
CA ASN A 92 -14.67 -9.43 10.06
C ASN A 92 -13.47 -9.50 9.10
N GLU A 93 -12.34 -10.01 9.57
CA GLU A 93 -11.13 -10.19 8.75
C GLU A 93 -11.36 -11.08 7.52
N ASN A 94 -12.16 -12.15 7.66
CA ASN A 94 -12.51 -13.03 6.53
C ASN A 94 -13.20 -12.26 5.39
N GLU A 95 -14.08 -11.31 5.70
CA GLU A 95 -14.77 -10.51 4.69
C GLU A 95 -13.77 -9.61 3.92
N LEU A 96 -12.77 -9.09 4.62
CA LEU A 96 -11.69 -8.33 3.99
C LEU A 96 -10.88 -9.22 3.03
N LEU A 97 -10.52 -10.42 3.47
CA LEU A 97 -9.78 -11.38 2.64
C LEU A 97 -10.56 -11.80 1.40
N GLU A 98 -11.87 -12.05 1.53
CA GLU A 98 -12.75 -12.35 0.39
C GLU A 98 -12.81 -11.19 -0.60
N ARG A 99 -12.90 -9.94 -0.12
CA ARG A 99 -12.89 -8.75 -0.98
C ARG A 99 -11.55 -8.57 -1.70
N ILE A 100 -10.44 -8.79 -1.00
CA ILE A 100 -9.10 -8.75 -1.59
C ILE A 100 -9.01 -9.79 -2.71
N LEU A 101 -9.39 -11.03 -2.43
CA LEU A 101 -9.35 -12.13 -3.40
C LEU A 101 -10.22 -11.83 -4.63
N ALA A 102 -11.42 -11.28 -4.44
CA ALA A 102 -12.30 -10.90 -5.55
C ALA A 102 -11.65 -9.86 -6.47
N ASN A 103 -10.98 -8.86 -5.89
CA ASN A 103 -10.26 -7.82 -6.65
C ASN A 103 -9.03 -8.40 -7.39
N GLU A 104 -8.30 -9.33 -6.77
CA GLU A 104 -7.17 -10.01 -7.43
C GLU A 104 -7.65 -10.84 -8.63
N VAL A 105 -8.76 -11.56 -8.48
CA VAL A 105 -9.37 -12.33 -9.57
C VAL A 105 -9.83 -11.42 -10.71
N GLU A 106 -10.47 -10.30 -10.39
CA GLU A 106 -10.90 -9.31 -11.39
C GLU A 106 -9.70 -8.72 -12.14
N PHE A 107 -8.64 -8.33 -11.40
CA PHE A 107 -7.40 -7.86 -11.99
C PHE A 107 -6.79 -8.91 -12.93
N ALA A 108 -6.68 -10.17 -12.49
CA ALA A 108 -6.14 -11.26 -13.29
C ALA A 108 -6.97 -11.53 -14.55
N LYS A 109 -8.32 -11.42 -14.46
CA LYS A 109 -9.22 -11.56 -15.60
C LYS A 109 -9.02 -10.45 -16.62
N ASN A 110 -8.93 -9.20 -16.17
CA ASN A 110 -8.93 -8.01 -17.02
C ASN A 110 -7.54 -7.64 -17.56
N ARG A 111 -6.47 -8.02 -16.85
CA ARG A 111 -5.08 -7.73 -17.24
C ARG A 111 -4.74 -8.18 -18.67
N ARG A 112 -5.35 -9.25 -19.17
CA ARG A 112 -5.13 -9.76 -20.54
C ARG A 112 -5.53 -8.76 -21.63
N PHE A 113 -6.39 -7.80 -21.32
CA PHE A 113 -6.91 -6.80 -22.26
C PHE A 113 -6.15 -5.47 -22.18
N TRP A 114 -5.16 -5.35 -21.31
CA TRP A 114 -4.33 -4.15 -21.17
C TRP A 114 -3.12 -4.31 -22.09
N SER A 115 -3.37 -4.09 -23.40
CA SER A 115 -2.34 -3.90 -24.44
C SER A 115 -2.23 -2.42 -24.79
#